data_AF-A0A8J7ZHQ5-F1
#
_entry.id   AF-A0A8J7ZHQ5-F1
#
_cell.length_a   1.000
_cell.length_b   1.000
_cell.length_c   1.000
_cell.angle_alpha   90.00
_cell.angle_beta   90.00
_cell.angle_gamma   90.00
#
_symmetry.space_group_name_H-M   'P 1'
#
loop_
_entity.id
_entity.type
_entity.pdbx_description
1 polymer ?
#
loop_
_entity_poly.entity_id
_entity_poly.type
_entity_poly.pdbx_seq_one_letter_code
_entity_poly.pdbx_strand_id
1 'polypeptide(L)' 'MTLGKTDADVLAYELARTDFDAVERKGLRAAWSADGTTVTVSELDGSDDFEYDGEDLVRATSDREVSHARNEPEV' A
#
# COMPACT_ATOMS: atom_id res chain seq x y z
N MET A 1 8.89 0.85 -14.78
CA MET A 1 9.61 0.84 -13.49
C MET A 1 8.53 0.80 -12.43
N THR A 2 8.52 -0.24 -11.61
CA THR A 2 7.54 -0.42 -10.54
C THR A 2 8.21 0.02 -9.25
N LEU A 3 7.57 0.92 -8.51
CA LEU A 3 8.08 1.45 -7.24
C LEU A 3 7.62 0.53 -6.11
N GLY A 4 8.55 0.05 -5.28
CA GLY A 4 8.26 -0.83 -4.15
C GLY A 4 9.16 -2.08 -4.13
N LYS A 5 9.54 -2.52 -2.92
CA LYS A 5 10.41 -3.69 -2.72
C LYS A 5 9.63 -5.01 -2.74
N THR A 6 8.35 -4.98 -2.42
CA THR A 6 7.45 -6.15 -2.31
C THR A 6 6.21 -5.97 -3.18
N ASP A 7 5.52 -7.07 -3.52
CA ASP A 7 4.25 -7.00 -4.25
C ASP A 7 3.18 -6.17 -3.49
N ALA A 8 3.25 -6.11 -2.15
CA ALA A 8 2.39 -5.25 -1.33
C ALA A 8 2.72 -3.76 -1.52
N ASP A 9 4.00 -3.38 -1.47
CA ASP A 9 4.45 -2.00 -1.71
C ASP A 9 4.02 -1.50 -3.08
N VAL A 10 4.20 -2.36 -4.09
CA VAL A 10 3.79 -2.09 -5.46
C VAL A 10 2.28 -1.88 -5.55
N LEU A 11 1.49 -2.74 -4.90
CA LEU A 11 0.04 -2.67 -4.94
C LEU A 11 -0.49 -1.41 -4.23
N ALA A 12 0.08 -1.06 -3.08
CA ALA A 12 -0.24 0.15 -2.35
C ALA A 12 0.05 1.40 -3.19
N TYR A 13 1.22 1.43 -3.84
CA TYR A 13 1.62 2.54 -4.70
C TYR A 13 0.76 2.64 -5.97
N GLU A 14 0.40 1.50 -6.58
CA GLU A 14 -0.51 1.48 -7.72
C GLU A 14 -1.90 2.01 -7.31
N LEU A 15 -2.45 1.57 -6.18
CA LEU A 15 -3.72 2.07 -5.66
C LEU A 15 -3.69 3.58 -5.46
N ALA A 16 -2.62 4.10 -4.84
CA ALA A 16 -2.47 5.52 -4.55
C ALA A 16 -2.41 6.41 -5.80
N ARG A 17 -2.12 5.83 -6.97
CA ARG A 17 -2.08 6.53 -8.27
C ARG A 17 -3.32 6.33 -9.11
N THR A 18 -4.29 5.58 -8.60
CA THR A 18 -5.55 5.29 -9.28
C THR A 18 -6.70 5.97 -8.55
N ASP A 19 -7.82 6.13 -9.25
CA ASP A 19 -9.06 6.69 -8.69
C ASP A 19 -9.93 5.62 -8.01
N PHE A 20 -9.35 4.45 -7.70
CA PHE A 20 -10.08 3.34 -7.11
C PHE A 20 -10.00 3.40 -5.58
N ASP A 21 -11.10 3.08 -4.90
CA ASP A 21 -11.12 2.91 -3.45
C ASP A 21 -10.38 1.64 -3.00
N ALA A 22 -10.34 0.60 -3.83
CA ALA A 22 -9.63 -0.65 -3.55
C ALA A 22 -9.20 -1.36 -4.84
N VAL A 23 -8.08 -2.07 -4.77
CA VAL A 23 -7.53 -2.90 -5.84
C VAL A 23 -7.08 -4.24 -5.29
N GLU A 24 -7.33 -5.30 -6.04
CA GLU A 24 -6.91 -6.65 -5.70
C GLU A 24 -6.03 -7.22 -6.81
N ARG A 25 -4.87 -7.76 -6.43
CA ARG A 25 -3.90 -8.30 -7.39
C ARG A 25 -3.03 -9.37 -6.74
N LYS A 26 -2.79 -10.46 -7.46
CA LYS A 26 -1.88 -11.56 -7.04
C LYS A 26 -2.14 -12.10 -5.62
N GLY A 27 -3.39 -12.12 -5.17
CA GLY A 27 -3.72 -12.59 -3.82
C GLY A 27 -3.55 -11.56 -2.71
N LEU A 28 -3.29 -10.31 -3.06
CA LEU A 28 -3.23 -9.16 -2.16
C LEU A 28 -4.39 -8.22 -2.47
N ARG A 29 -4.92 -7.55 -1.45
CA ARG A 29 -5.96 -6.53 -1.56
C ARG A 29 -5.47 -5.26 -0.90
N ALA A 30 -5.28 -4.20 -1.68
CA ALA A 30 -5.06 -2.86 -1.19
C ALA A 30 -6.39 -2.10 -1.14
N ALA A 31 -6.67 -1.39 -0.07
CA ALA A 31 -7.85 -0.56 0.06
C ALA A 31 -7.51 0.72 0.82
N TRP A 32 -8.14 1.82 0.41
CA TRP A 32 -8.11 3.06 1.18
C TRP A 32 -8.96 2.91 2.45
N SER A 33 -8.45 3.45 3.56
CA SER A 33 -9.22 3.67 4.77
C SER A 33 -10.38 4.64 4.49
N ALA A 34 -11.43 4.56 5.30
CA ALA A 34 -12.61 5.41 5.15
C ALA A 34 -12.30 6.92 5.18
N ASP A 35 -11.23 7.31 5.87
CA ASP A 35 -10.74 8.68 5.99
C ASP A 35 -9.87 9.11 4.78
N GLY A 36 -9.51 8.20 3.87
CA GLY A 36 -8.73 8.48 2.67
C GLY A 36 -7.26 8.85 2.93
N THR A 37 -6.79 8.70 4.17
CA THR A 37 -5.41 9.03 4.59
C THR A 37 -4.46 7.84 4.53
N THR A 38 -4.99 6.62 4.52
CA THR A 38 -4.20 5.41 4.76
C THR A 38 -4.60 4.34 3.76
N VAL A 39 -3.62 3.58 3.26
CA VAL A 39 -3.83 2.42 2.39
C VAL A 39 -3.47 1.16 3.19
N THR A 40 -4.42 0.26 3.35
CA THR A 40 -4.17 -1.05 3.96
C THR A 40 -4.05 -2.09 2.87
N VAL A 41 -2.97 -2.85 2.87
CA VAL A 41 -2.74 -4.00 1.99
C VAL A 41 -2.79 -5.28 2.80
N SER A 42 -3.78 -6.13 2.53
CA SER A 42 -3.94 -7.40 3.23
C SER A 42 -3.82 -8.57 2.25
N GLU A 43 -3.24 -9.67 2.72
CA GLU A 43 -3.28 -10.94 1.98
C GLU A 43 -4.71 -11.51 2.01
N LEU A 44 -5.19 -12.03 0.88
CA LEU A 44 -6.53 -12.65 0.80
C LEU A 44 -6.62 -13.93 1.65
N ASP A 45 -5.49 -14.55 1.94
CA ASP A 45 -5.37 -15.69 2.85
C ASP A 45 -5.46 -15.27 4.34
N GLY A 46 -5.37 -13.96 4.63
CA GLY A 46 -5.45 -13.42 5.99
C GLY A 46 -4.18 -13.63 6.82
N SER A 47 -3.05 -13.91 6.18
CA SER A 47 -1.77 -14.17 6.84
C SER A 47 -1.09 -12.89 7.36
N ASP A 48 -1.20 -11.78 6.62
CA ASP A 48 -0.53 -10.52 6.97
C ASP A 48 -1.31 -9.29 6.44
N ASP A 49 -1.23 -8.19 7.19
CA ASP A 49 -1.74 -6.89 6.81
C ASP A 49 -0.68 -5.81 7.01
N PHE A 50 -0.52 -4.99 5.99
CA PHE A 50 0.43 -3.90 5.93
C PHE A 50 -0.33 -2.59 5.80
N GLU A 51 -0.04 -1.64 6.67
CA GLU A 51 -0.59 -0.31 6.59
C GLU A 51 0.41 0.64 5.94
N TYR A 52 -0.08 1.54 5.09
CA TYR A 52 0.72 2.54 4.41
C TYR A 52 0.08 3.92 4.57
N ASP A 53 0.90 4.93 4.82
CA ASP A 53 0.48 6.32 4.76
C ASP A 53 0.24 6.73 3.30
N GLY A 54 -0.99 7.17 3.02
CA GLY A 54 -1.43 7.54 1.69
C GLY A 54 -0.77 8.82 1.18
N GLU A 55 -0.50 9.79 2.06
CA GLU A 55 0.17 11.04 1.67
C GLU A 55 1.62 10.77 1.27
N ASP A 56 2.33 9.94 2.05
CA ASP A 56 3.68 9.49 1.72
C ASP A 56 3.69 8.65 0.45
N LEU A 57 2.72 7.75 0.23
CA LEU A 57 2.60 6.95 -0.99
C LEU A 57 2.40 7.82 -2.25
N VAL A 58 1.52 8.82 -2.19
CA VAL A 58 1.27 9.74 -3.31
C VAL A 58 2.50 10.59 -3.61
N ARG A 59 3.29 10.92 -2.58
CA ARG A 59 4.53 11.69 -2.71
C ARG A 59 5.75 10.83 -3.06
N ALA A 60 5.68 9.52 -2.86
CA ALA A 60 6.80 8.63 -3.06
C ALA A 60 7.26 8.62 -4.53
N THR A 61 8.54 8.90 -4.73
CA THR A 61 9.22 8.87 -6.03
C THR A 61 10.24 7.74 -6.15
N SER A 62 10.56 7.09 -5.03
CA SER A 62 11.56 6.02 -4.92
C SER A 62 11.07 4.86 -4.05
N ASP A 63 11.61 3.65 -4.28
CA ASP A 63 11.23 2.43 -3.55
C ASP A 63 11.41 2.57 -2.03
N ARG A 64 12.44 3.34 -1.63
CA ARG A 64 12.72 3.64 -0.22
C ARG A 64 11.62 4.49 0.43
N GLU A 65 11.01 5.40 -0.32
CA GLU A 65 9.92 6.25 0.16
C GLU A 65 8.64 5.44 0.30
N VAL A 66 8.36 4.53 -0.64
CA VAL A 66 7.23 3.60 -0.52
C VAL A 66 7.39 2.70 0.71
N SER A 67 8.58 2.15 0.95
CA SER A 67 8.84 1.38 2.16
C SER A 67 8.81 2.22 3.44
N HIS A 68 9.07 3.53 3.36
CA HIS A 68 8.98 4.43 4.52
C HIS A 68 7.52 4.82 4.82
N ALA A 69 6.67 4.85 3.80
CA ALA A 69 5.23 5.02 3.96
C ALA A 69 4.58 3.86 4.73
N ARG A 70 5.22 2.69 4.74
CA ARG A 70 4.73 1.51 5.44
C ARG A 70 4.83 1.72 6.95
N ASN A 71 3.68 1.79 7.61
CA ASN A 71 3.57 1.67 9.06
C ASN A 71 3.82 0.20 9.41
N GLU A 72 5.02 -0.13 9.85
CA GLU A 72 5.27 -1.41 10.50
C GLU A 72 4.50 -1.41 11.83
N PRO A 73 3.64 -2.40 12.11
CA PRO A 73 3.02 -2.51 13.42
C PRO A 73 4.15 -2.64 14.45
N GLU A 74 4.26 -1.67 15.36
CA GLU A 74 5.20 -1.75 16.49
C GLU A 74 4.85 -2.99 17.32
N VAL A 75 5.70 -4.02 17.22
CA VAL A 75 5.58 -5.28 17.99
C VAL A 75 5.93 -5.13 19.45
#